data_AF-A0A1H0V4N8-F1
#
_entry.id   AF-A0A1H0V4N8-F1
#
_cell.length_a   1.000
_cell.length_b   1.000
_cell.length_c   1.000
_cell.angle_alpha   90.00
_cell.angle_beta   90.00
_cell.angle_gamma   90.00
#
_symmetry.space_group_name_H-M   'P 1'
#
loop_
_entity.id
_entity.type
_entity.pdbx_description
1 polymer ?
#
loop_
_entity_poly.entity_id
_entity_poly.type
_entity_poly.pdbx_seq_one_letter_code
_entity_poly.pdbx_strand_id
1 'polypeptide(L)'
;ACDADIIPVLLGGEGRILDIGRASRLFPPHLRKALIARDLGCAFPGCTIPAPWCEAHHITYWSRGGTTGTENGTLLCSHHHHLIHKEAWTIRLRTGVPWFIPPPHIDPGQKPRRNHYFTPARPTRAA
;
A
#
# COMPACT_ATOMS: atom_id res chain seq x y z
N ALA A 1 10.37 -20.68 27.55
CA ALA A 1 9.42 -19.56 27.60
C ALA A 1 8.69 -19.53 26.27
N CYS A 2 7.36 -19.53 26.27
CA CYS A 2 6.59 -19.39 25.04
C CYS A 2 6.46 -17.90 24.74
N ASP A 3 7.16 -17.43 23.71
CA ASP A 3 6.97 -16.08 23.17
C ASP A 3 5.62 -16.03 22.47
N ALA A 4 4.59 -15.66 23.22
CA ALA A 4 3.29 -15.31 22.65
C ALA A 4 3.38 -13.86 22.14
N ASP A 5 3.85 -13.70 20.90
CA ASP A 5 3.76 -12.41 20.21
C ASP A 5 2.28 -12.02 20.10
N ILE A 6 1.91 -10.91 20.75
CA ILE A 6 0.56 -10.35 20.66
C ILE A 6 0.36 -9.82 19.24
N ILE A 7 -0.56 -10.45 18.49
CA ILE A 7 -0.92 -10.00 17.14
C ILE A 7 -2.10 -9.02 17.25
N PRO A 8 -1.91 -7.71 17.01
CA PRO A 8 -3.03 -6.79 16.94
C PRO A 8 -3.88 -7.09 15.70
N VAL A 9 -5.18 -7.31 15.90
CA VAL A 9 -6.15 -7.59 14.83
C VAL A 9 -7.05 -6.38 14.66
N LEU A 10 -6.94 -5.68 13.53
CA LEU A 10 -7.88 -4.62 13.17
C LEU A 10 -9.09 -5.24 12.45
N LEU A 11 -10.31 -4.96 12.93
CA LEU A 11 -11.55 -5.45 12.32
C LEU A 11 -12.19 -4.36 11.46
N GLY A 12 -12.60 -4.70 10.23
CA GLY A 12 -13.46 -3.86 9.39
C GLY A 12 -14.93 -3.93 9.80
N GLY A 13 -15.81 -3.19 9.11
CA GLY A 13 -17.24 -3.05 9.44
C GLY A 13 -18.06 -4.35 9.49
N GLU A 14 -17.54 -5.46 8.97
CA GLU A 14 -18.14 -6.82 9.07
C GLU A 14 -17.25 -7.82 9.84
N GLY A 15 -16.35 -7.36 10.72
CA GLY A 15 -15.47 -8.26 11.48
C GLY A 15 -14.36 -8.92 10.64
N ARG A 16 -14.07 -8.40 9.45
CA ARG A 16 -12.97 -8.90 8.61
C ARG A 16 -11.65 -8.36 9.09
N ILE A 17 -10.66 -9.24 9.23
CA ILE A 17 -9.30 -8.88 9.63
C ILE A 17 -8.65 -8.01 8.54
N LEU A 18 -8.17 -6.83 8.93
CA LEU A 18 -7.47 -5.86 8.09
C LEU A 18 -5.98 -5.79 8.41
N ASP A 19 -5.54 -6.42 9.50
CA ASP A 19 -4.13 -6.53 9.88
C ASP A 19 -3.91 -7.85 10.63
N ILE A 20 -2.86 -8.59 10.26
CA ILE A 20 -2.43 -9.85 10.92
C ILE A 20 -1.06 -9.70 11.59
N GLY A 21 -0.62 -8.47 11.83
CA GLY A 21 0.65 -8.12 12.42
C GLY A 21 1.81 -8.76 11.65
N ARG A 22 2.61 -9.55 12.37
CA ARG A 22 3.76 -10.25 11.81
C ARG A 22 3.55 -11.75 11.61
N ALA A 23 2.31 -12.23 11.64
CA ALA A 23 1.98 -13.66 11.51
C ALA A 23 2.36 -14.27 10.14
N SER A 24 2.31 -13.48 9.06
CA SER A 24 2.73 -13.90 7.72
C SER A 24 3.35 -12.75 6.95
N ARG A 25 4.48 -13.02 6.28
CA ARG A 25 5.07 -12.08 5.32
C ARG A 25 4.16 -11.85 4.12
N LEU A 26 3.50 -12.89 3.61
CA LEU A 26 2.66 -12.78 2.42
C LEU A 26 1.27 -12.24 2.80
N PHE A 27 0.74 -11.35 1.96
CA PHE A 27 -0.63 -10.86 2.10
C PHE A 27 -1.63 -11.99 1.78
N PRO A 28 -2.39 -12.48 2.77
CA PRO A 28 -3.40 -13.51 2.54
C PRO A 28 -4.53 -12.99 1.63
N PRO A 29 -5.33 -13.88 1.03
CA PRO A 29 -6.33 -13.50 0.01
C PRO A 29 -7.32 -12.41 0.45
N HIS A 30 -7.73 -12.37 1.72
CA HIS A 30 -8.66 -11.34 2.22
C HIS A 30 -8.01 -9.95 2.30
N LEU A 31 -6.75 -9.85 2.77
CA LEU A 31 -5.99 -8.58 2.75
C LEU A 31 -5.67 -8.15 1.31
N ARG A 32 -5.30 -9.10 0.44
CA ARG A 32 -5.10 -8.79 -0.99
C ARG A 32 -6.37 -8.26 -1.64
N LYS A 33 -7.54 -8.85 -1.36
CA LYS A 33 -8.84 -8.33 -1.83
C LYS A 33 -9.11 -6.91 -1.34
N ALA A 34 -8.80 -6.62 -0.08
CA ALA A 34 -8.95 -5.27 0.47
C ALA A 34 -8.02 -4.26 -0.23
N LEU A 35 -6.77 -4.64 -0.51
CA LEU A 35 -5.84 -3.81 -1.29
C LEU A 35 -6.33 -3.59 -2.74
N ILE A 36 -6.88 -4.63 -3.38
CA ILE A 36 -7.49 -4.51 -4.73
C ILE A 36 -8.65 -3.52 -4.70
N ALA A 37 -9.55 -3.61 -3.72
CA ALA A 37 -10.70 -2.72 -3.61
C ALA A 37 -10.29 -1.25 -3.36
N ARG A 38 -9.18 -1.03 -2.64
CA ARG A 38 -8.66 0.30 -2.31
C ARG A 38 -7.85 0.92 -3.44
N ASP A 39 -6.92 0.17 -4.01
CA ASP A 39 -5.94 0.70 -4.96
C ASP A 39 -6.42 0.60 -6.41
N LEU A 40 -7.30 -0.37 -6.72
CA LEU A 40 -7.93 -0.66 -8.02
C LEU A 40 -6.96 -0.98 -9.18
N GLY A 41 -5.67 -0.69 -9.01
CA GLY A 41 -4.56 -1.01 -9.90
C GLY A 41 -3.23 -0.64 -9.28
N CYS A 42 -2.19 -0.48 -10.09
CA CYS A 42 -0.90 -0.03 -9.61
C CYS A 42 -1.04 1.37 -8.99
N ALA A 43 -0.71 1.53 -7.72
CA ALA A 43 -0.88 2.77 -6.98
C ALA A 43 0.15 3.86 -7.35
N PHE A 44 1.21 3.50 -8.09
CA PHE A 44 2.25 4.44 -8.50
C PHE A 44 1.68 5.56 -9.41
N PRO A 45 2.11 6.83 -9.24
CA PRO A 45 1.57 7.96 -9.99
C PRO A 45 1.58 7.76 -11.52
N GLY A 46 0.43 7.94 -12.15
CA GLY A 46 0.28 7.86 -13.61
C GLY A 46 0.26 6.44 -14.21
N CYS A 47 0.42 5.39 -13.39
CA CYS A 47 0.38 4.03 -13.89
C CYS A 47 -1.05 3.57 -14.20
N THR A 48 -1.23 2.83 -15.30
CA THR A 48 -2.53 2.32 -15.75
C THR A 48 -2.64 0.79 -15.68
N ILE A 49 -1.63 0.12 -15.10
CA ILE A 49 -1.63 -1.34 -14.96
C ILE A 49 -2.72 -1.78 -13.95
N PRO A 50 -3.63 -2.68 -14.34
CA PRO A 50 -4.75 -3.08 -13.50
C PRO A 50 -4.31 -4.02 -12.36
N ALA A 51 -5.14 -4.11 -11.32
CA ALA A 51 -4.83 -4.86 -10.09
C ALA A 51 -4.44 -6.34 -10.29
N PRO A 52 -5.01 -7.09 -11.27
CA PRO A 52 -4.59 -8.47 -11.53
C PRO A 52 -3.11 -8.62 -11.90
N TRP A 53 -2.47 -7.57 -12.43
CA TRP A 53 -1.06 -7.55 -12.81
C TRP A 53 -0.17 -6.87 -11.76
N CYS A 54 -0.69 -6.71 -10.54
CA CYS A 54 0.00 -6.06 -9.44
C CYS A 54 0.31 -7.03 -8.29
N GLU A 55 1.44 -6.81 -7.66
CA GLU A 55 1.90 -7.46 -6.43
C GLU A 55 1.52 -6.59 -5.22
N ALA A 56 1.27 -7.22 -4.08
CA ALA A 56 1.10 -6.49 -2.83
C ALA A 56 2.48 -6.20 -2.23
N HIS A 57 2.76 -4.92 -2.03
CA HIS A 57 4.01 -4.38 -1.56
C HIS A 57 3.86 -3.81 -0.15
N HIS A 58 4.82 -4.09 0.74
CA HIS A 58 4.86 -3.50 2.08
C HIS A 58 5.47 -2.10 2.05
N ILE A 59 4.75 -1.10 2.55
CA ILE A 59 5.22 0.29 2.62
C ILE A 59 6.41 0.42 3.55
N THR A 60 6.25 0.01 4.80
CA THR A 60 7.37 -0.32 5.68
C THR A 60 7.75 -1.75 5.37
N TYR A 61 8.94 -1.96 4.82
CA TYR A 61 9.38 -3.29 4.42
C TYR A 61 9.27 -4.30 5.56
N TRP A 62 8.78 -5.49 5.24
CA TRP A 62 8.67 -6.59 6.20
C TRP A 62 9.99 -6.91 6.91
N SER A 63 11.10 -6.89 6.16
CA SER A 63 12.47 -7.10 6.67
C SER A 63 12.94 -6.02 7.62
N ARG A 64 12.26 -4.86 7.65
CA ARG A 64 12.52 -3.73 8.54
C ARG A 64 11.45 -3.59 9.63
N GLY A 65 10.73 -4.68 9.94
CA GLY A 65 9.74 -4.70 11.01
C GLY A 65 8.31 -4.34 10.60
N GLY A 66 8.03 -4.07 9.31
CA GLY A 66 6.67 -3.79 8.85
C GLY A 66 5.69 -4.94 9.08
N THR A 67 4.40 -4.62 9.25
CA THR A 67 3.30 -5.59 9.43
C THR A 67 2.62 -5.92 8.12
N THR A 68 1.87 -7.02 8.08
CA THR A 68 1.02 -7.40 6.95
C THR A 68 -0.41 -7.00 7.29
N GLY A 69 -0.80 -5.84 6.77
CA GLY A 69 -2.12 -5.26 6.93
C GLY A 69 -2.40 -4.24 5.84
N THR A 70 -3.65 -3.83 5.69
CA THR A 70 -4.05 -2.86 4.66
C THR A 70 -3.36 -1.51 4.87
N GLU A 71 -3.09 -1.10 6.11
CA GLU A 71 -2.41 0.16 6.41
C GLU A 71 -0.91 0.17 6.07
N ASN A 72 -0.31 -1.01 5.91
CA ASN A 72 1.10 -1.15 5.51
C ASN A 72 1.28 -1.83 4.14
N GLY A 73 0.20 -2.03 3.38
CA GLY A 73 0.22 -2.66 2.07
C GLY A 73 -0.23 -1.72 0.95
N THR A 74 0.28 -1.89 -0.26
CA THR A 74 -0.23 -1.26 -1.49
C THR A 74 0.04 -2.11 -2.72
N LEU A 75 -0.72 -1.94 -3.80
CA LEU A 75 -0.51 -2.63 -5.06
C LEU A 75 0.48 -1.91 -5.97
N LEU A 76 1.45 -2.65 -6.50
CA LEU A 76 2.39 -2.18 -7.51
C LEU A 76 2.53 -3.19 -8.64
N CYS A 77 2.60 -2.73 -9.90
CA CYS A 77 3.00 -3.60 -10.99
C CYS A 77 4.48 -4.00 -10.85
N SER A 78 4.90 -5.08 -11.52
CA SER A 78 6.28 -5.56 -11.45
C SER A 78 7.31 -4.45 -11.71
N HIS A 79 7.11 -3.61 -12.73
CA HIS A 79 8.02 -2.48 -13.01
C HIS A 79 8.15 -1.52 -11.82
N HIS A 80 7.04 -1.02 -11.29
CA HIS A 80 7.08 -0.06 -10.19
C HIS A 80 7.51 -0.69 -8.88
N HIS A 81 7.23 -1.98 -8.65
CA HIS A 81 7.72 -2.71 -7.48
C HIS A 81 9.26 -2.72 -7.46
N HIS A 82 9.92 -2.98 -8.59
CA HIS A 82 11.39 -2.90 -8.66
C HIS A 82 11.90 -1.47 -8.58
N LEU A 83 11.23 -0.51 -9.25
CA LEU A 83 11.62 0.89 -9.26
C LEU A 83 11.73 1.48 -7.85
N ILE A 84 10.75 1.22 -7.00
CA ILE A 84 10.74 1.80 -5.64
C ILE A 84 11.88 1.27 -4.76
N HIS A 85 12.28 0.00 -4.95
CA HIS A 85 13.43 -0.59 -4.24
C HIS A 85 14.75 -0.02 -4.76
N LYS A 86 14.84 0.19 -6.08
CA LYS A 86 16.04 0.71 -6.74
C LYS A 86 16.29 2.18 -6.43
N GLU A 87 15.25 3.01 -6.51
CA GLU A 87 15.36 4.47 -6.47
C GLU A 87 14.99 5.06 -5.10
N ALA A 88 14.82 4.24 -4.06
CA ALA A 88 14.53 4.69 -2.69
C ALA A 88 13.29 5.60 -2.56
N TRP A 89 12.22 5.30 -3.30
CA TRP A 89 10.94 6.01 -3.17
C TRP A 89 10.34 5.77 -1.78
N THR A 90 9.80 6.82 -1.18
CA THR A 90 9.04 6.70 0.08
C THR A 90 7.56 6.63 -0.22
N ILE A 91 6.85 5.69 0.41
CA ILE A 91 5.39 5.57 0.32
C ILE A 91 4.79 5.98 1.65
N ARG A 92 3.69 6.73 1.64
CA ARG A 92 2.88 7.06 2.82
C ARG A 92 1.41 6.86 2.52
N LEU A 93 0.68 6.18 3.40
CA LEU A 93 -0.78 6.23 3.36
C LEU A 93 -1.27 7.57 3.92
N ARG A 94 -2.24 8.19 3.24
CA ARG A 94 -3.01 9.32 3.76
C ARG A 94 -4.48 8.99 3.58
N THR A 95 -5.21 8.83 4.68
CA THR A 95 -6.64 8.47 4.68
C THR A 95 -6.96 7.31 3.73
N GLY A 96 -6.18 6.23 3.79
CA GLY A 96 -6.35 5.05 2.94
C GLY A 96 -5.83 5.20 1.49
N VAL A 97 -5.21 6.31 1.11
CA VAL A 97 -4.65 6.51 -0.23
C VAL A 97 -3.13 6.43 -0.19
N PRO A 98 -2.47 5.63 -1.03
CA PRO A 98 -1.01 5.62 -1.17
C PRO A 98 -0.49 6.90 -1.86
N TRP A 99 0.48 7.55 -1.23
CA TRP A 99 1.23 8.69 -1.77
C TRP A 99 2.71 8.33 -1.88
N PHE A 100 3.30 8.65 -3.03
CA PHE A 100 4.66 8.37 -3.41
C PHE A 100 5.47 9.66 -3.36
N ILE A 101 6.55 9.63 -2.61
CA ILE A 101 7.47 10.73 -2.43
C ILE A 101 8.75 10.35 -3.20
N PRO A 102 9.07 11.06 -4.29
CA PRO A 102 10.30 10.84 -5.03
C PRO A 102 11.52 11.16 -4.17
N PRO A 103 12.65 10.48 -4.38
CA PRO A 103 13.93 10.84 -3.76
C PRO A 103 14.44 12.20 -4.29
N PRO A 104 15.34 12.90 -3.56
CA PRO A 104 15.84 14.22 -3.95
C PRO A 104 16.48 14.30 -5.34
N HIS A 105 17.08 13.21 -5.84
CA HIS A 105 17.70 13.18 -7.17
C HIS A 105 16.69 13.09 -8.31
N ILE A 106 15.45 12.67 -8.04
CA ILE A 106 14.34 12.68 -9.01
C ILE A 106 13.54 13.98 -8.90
N ASP A 107 13.36 14.49 -7.68
CA ASP A 107 12.66 15.74 -7.40
C ASP A 107 13.23 16.36 -6.11
N PRO A 108 14.02 17.43 -6.20
CA PRO A 108 14.61 18.09 -5.03
C PRO A 108 13.57 18.57 -4.01
N GLY A 109 12.36 18.91 -4.47
CA GLY A 109 11.24 19.31 -3.62
C GLY A 109 10.51 18.14 -2.97
N GLN A 110 10.83 16.89 -3.34
CA GLN A 110 10.21 15.65 -2.86
C GLN A 110 8.68 15.76 -2.80
N LYS A 111 8.08 16.35 -3.84
CA LYS A 111 6.65 16.65 -3.84
C LYS A 111 5.87 15.34 -3.83
N PRO A 112 4.99 15.09 -2.83
CA PRO A 112 4.19 13.87 -2.81
C PRO A 112 3.25 13.78 -4.02
N ARG A 113 3.16 12.59 -4.61
CA ARG A 113 2.36 12.29 -5.81
C ARG A 113 1.46 11.09 -5.51
N ARG A 114 0.28 11.03 -6.10
CA ARG A 114 -0.59 9.84 -6.05
C ARG A 114 -1.03 9.44 -7.45
N ASN A 115 -1.52 8.22 -7.60
CA ASN A 115 -2.23 7.86 -8.82
C ASN A 115 -3.65 8.45 -8.81
N HIS A 116 -4.03 9.07 -9.92
CA HIS A 116 -5.36 9.65 -10.15
C HIS A 116 -6.17 8.87 -11.20
N TYR A 117 -5.53 7.93 -11.92
CA TYR A 117 -6.19 7.11 -12.94
C TYR A 117 -7.23 6.17 -12.33
N PHE A 118 -6.80 5.39 -11.33
CA PHE A 118 -7.64 4.40 -10.66
C PHE A 118 -8.49 4.97 -9.53
N THR A 119 -7.98 5.98 -8.83
CA THR A 119 -8.67 6.65 -7.72
C THR A 119 -8.78 8.14 -8.02
N PRO A 120 -9.70 8.55 -8.91
CA PRO A 120 -9.94 9.96 -9.16
C PRO A 120 -10.33 10.65 -7.85
N ALA A 121 -9.96 11.92 -7.71
CA ALA A 121 -10.42 12.71 -6.56
C ALA A 121 -11.95 12.66 -6.54
N ARG A 122 -12.54 12.28 -5.40
CA ARG A 122 -13.98 12.34 -5.25
C ARG A 122 -14.38 13.80 -5.47
N PRO A 123 -15.29 14.13 -6.41
CA PRO A 123 -15.76 15.50 -6.52
C PRO A 123 -16.33 15.90 -5.16
N THR A 124 -15.90 17.04 -4.65
CA THR A 124 -16.52 17.66 -3.47
C THR A 124 -17.99 17.76 -3.79
N ARG A 125 -18.85 17.11 -2.98
CA ARG A 125 -20.30 17.33 -3.09
C ARG A 125 -20.51 18.83 -2.94
N ALA A 126 -21.02 19.48 -3.99
CA ALA A 126 -21.55 20.83 -3.87
C ALA A 126 -22.62 20.80 -2.76
N ALA A 127 -22.52 21.75 -1.83
CA ALA A 127 -23.48 21.95 -0.77
C ALA A 127 -24.82 22.44 -1.35
#